data_AF-A0A8H8UIM1-F1
#
_entry.id   AF-A0A8H8UIM1-F1
#
_cell.length_a   1.000
_cell.length_b   1.000
_cell.length_c   1.000
_cell.angle_alpha   90.00
_cell.angle_beta   90.00
_cell.angle_gamma   90.00
#
_symmetry.space_group_name_H-M   'P 1'
#
loop_
_entity.id
_entity.type
_entity.pdbx_description
1 polymer ?
#
loop_
_entity_poly.entity_id
_entity_poly.type
_entity_poly.pdbx_seq_one_letter_code
_entity_poly.pdbx_strand_id
1 'polypeptide(L)'
;MHLILTGATGLVGSGVLHAMLTTPTVSKITILSRGPVPMAEGHAKAHVVIHKDYTKYPSELMLQLRDADGCVWAQGISQTKVGKELVGPCTNPSALLLFVNQWLIMLVAKRNREYIEITHTYPLLFARALASSTAPKPVTFIYVSGEGATTSPGRFTPIFGLTKGRTEVDLLALSKEAGSNLRAISLRPGGVDPTYHEEIAGFYPQRTGIEGFGPLILPVLRTVYSAM
;
A
#
# COMPACT_ATOMS: atom_id res chain seq x y z
N MET A 1 -2.67 3.43 22.96
CA MET A 1 -2.15 2.51 21.94
C MET A 1 -1.16 3.21 21.04
N HIS A 2 -0.04 2.55 20.71
CA HIS A 2 0.91 3.02 19.70
C HIS A 2 0.65 2.31 18.37
N LEU A 3 0.30 3.07 17.32
CA LEU A 3 0.01 2.56 15.99
C LEU A 3 1.03 3.05 14.96
N ILE A 4 1.38 2.18 14.02
CA ILE A 4 2.24 2.49 12.87
C ILE A 4 1.35 2.66 11.64
N LEU A 5 1.63 3.67 10.83
CA LEU A 5 0.94 3.89 9.56
C LEU A 5 1.94 4.11 8.42
N THR A 6 1.75 3.41 7.30
CA THR A 6 2.43 3.70 6.03
C THR A 6 1.42 4.18 4.99
N GLY A 7 1.87 4.97 4.01
CA GLY A 7 0.99 5.45 2.94
C GLY A 7 -0.09 6.45 3.39
N ALA A 8 0.17 7.22 4.46
CA ALA A 8 -0.79 8.12 5.11
C ALA A 8 -1.37 9.22 4.21
N THR A 9 -0.74 9.54 3.08
CA THR A 9 -1.21 10.54 2.10
C THR A 9 -2.07 9.95 0.99
N GLY A 10 -2.21 8.62 0.93
CA GLY A 10 -3.05 7.94 -0.06
C GLY A 10 -4.53 7.95 0.31
N LEU A 11 -5.39 7.48 -0.60
CA LEU A 11 -6.85 7.41 -0.41
C LEU A 11 -7.23 6.65 0.87
N VAL A 12 -6.74 5.43 1.04
CA VAL A 12 -7.05 4.62 2.23
C VAL A 12 -6.28 5.15 3.45
N GLY A 13 -5.01 5.49 3.28
CA GLY A 13 -4.14 5.91 4.38
C GLY A 13 -4.56 7.21 5.04
N SER A 14 -5.15 8.15 4.30
CA SER A 14 -5.65 9.42 4.86
C SER A 14 -6.90 9.22 5.71
N GLY A 15 -7.85 8.38 5.28
CA GLY A 15 -8.99 7.98 6.10
C GLY A 15 -8.56 7.23 7.37
N VAL A 16 -7.57 6.34 7.25
CA VAL A 16 -6.98 5.65 8.41
C VAL A 16 -6.30 6.63 9.36
N LEU A 17 -5.50 7.57 8.85
CA LEU A 17 -4.84 8.58 9.67
C LEU A 17 -5.86 9.43 10.42
N HIS A 18 -6.89 9.91 9.72
CA HIS A 18 -7.97 10.67 10.33
C HIS A 18 -8.62 9.89 11.48
N ALA A 19 -8.98 8.62 11.26
CA ALA A 19 -9.55 7.76 12.28
C ALA A 19 -8.60 7.55 13.48
N MET A 20 -7.30 7.36 13.23
CA MET A 20 -6.29 7.23 14.30
C MET A 20 -6.16 8.50 15.14
N LEU A 21 -6.24 9.68 14.51
CA LEU A 21 -6.11 10.97 15.20
C LEU A 21 -7.33 11.26 16.09
N THR A 22 -8.53 10.98 15.59
CA THR A 22 -9.79 11.21 16.31
C THR A 22 -10.05 10.19 17.42
N THR A 23 -9.48 8.99 17.32
CA THR A 23 -9.67 7.93 18.32
C THR A 23 -8.94 8.26 19.63
N PRO A 24 -9.64 8.38 20.78
CA PRO A 24 -9.01 8.74 22.06
C PRO A 24 -8.04 7.67 22.60
N THR A 25 -8.31 6.39 22.32
CA THR A 25 -7.49 5.26 22.79
C THR A 25 -6.12 5.16 22.09
N VAL A 26 -5.96 5.83 20.95
CA VAL A 26 -4.68 5.98 20.26
C VAL A 26 -3.91 7.12 20.93
N SER A 27 -2.75 6.76 21.50
CA SER A 27 -1.90 7.67 22.27
C SER A 27 -0.69 8.15 21.47
N LYS A 28 -0.20 7.33 20.54
CA LYS A 28 0.95 7.62 19.69
C LYS A 28 0.74 7.02 18.30
N ILE A 29 1.11 7.77 17.27
CA ILE A 29 1.06 7.35 15.87
C ILE A 29 2.45 7.59 15.28
N THR A 30 3.11 6.54 14.80
CA THR A 30 4.36 6.68 14.03
C THR A 30 4.07 6.46 12.55
N ILE A 31 4.29 7.50 11.75
CA ILE A 31 3.99 7.49 10.31
C ILE A 31 5.29 7.31 9.54
N LEU A 32 5.44 6.18 8.85
CA LEU A 32 6.54 5.98 7.90
C LEU A 32 6.13 6.56 6.55
N SER A 33 6.85 7.58 6.10
CA SER A 33 6.57 8.25 4.83
C SER A 33 7.85 8.63 4.10
N ARG A 34 7.79 8.69 2.76
CA ARG A 34 8.92 9.16 1.93
C ARG A 34 9.01 10.69 1.87
N GLY A 35 7.95 11.38 2.29
CA GLY A 35 7.82 12.84 2.26
C GLY A 35 6.90 13.36 3.38
N PRO A 36 6.67 14.67 3.45
CA PRO A 36 5.85 15.27 4.49
C PRO A 36 4.41 14.78 4.45
N VAL A 37 3.76 14.78 5.62
CA VAL A 37 2.36 14.36 5.80
C VAL A 37 1.59 15.52 6.43
N PRO A 38 0.99 16.42 5.62
CA PRO A 38 0.37 17.66 6.13
C PRO A 38 -0.69 17.43 7.21
N MET A 39 -1.49 16.36 7.11
CA MET A 39 -2.52 16.03 8.10
C MET A 39 -1.94 15.70 9.50
N ALA A 40 -0.67 15.28 9.57
CA ALA A 40 0.00 14.96 10.83
C ALA A 40 0.76 16.15 11.42
N GLU A 41 0.89 17.25 10.67
CA GLU A 41 1.69 18.39 11.08
C GLU A 41 1.09 19.09 12.31
N GLY A 42 1.93 19.36 13.32
CA GLY A 42 1.52 20.00 14.56
C GLY A 42 0.67 19.14 15.52
N HIS A 43 0.38 17.88 15.17
CA HIS A 43 -0.49 17.04 16.00
C HIS A 43 0.28 16.31 17.11
N ALA A 44 -0.12 16.48 18.37
CA ALA A 44 0.61 15.95 19.54
C ALA A 44 0.79 14.42 19.54
N LYS A 45 -0.15 13.68 18.93
CA LYS A 45 -0.10 12.21 18.84
C LYS A 45 0.73 11.70 17.66
N ALA A 46 1.01 12.53 16.65
CA ALA A 46 1.53 12.07 15.36
C ALA A 46 3.02 12.39 15.23
N HIS A 47 3.81 11.37 14.93
CA HIS A 47 5.23 11.49 14.67
C HIS A 47 5.55 10.97 13.27
N VAL A 48 6.00 11.86 12.39
CA VAL A 48 6.36 11.50 11.01
C VAL A 48 7.84 11.16 10.94
N VAL A 49 8.15 9.93 10.55
CA VAL A 49 9.51 9.49 10.26
C VAL A 49 9.70 9.45 8.75
N ILE A 50 10.61 10.28 8.25
CA ILE A 50 10.98 10.29 6.84
C ILE A 50 11.89 9.10 6.55
N HIS A 51 11.31 8.07 5.95
CA HIS A 51 11.98 6.83 5.60
C HIS A 51 11.86 6.59 4.09
N LYS A 52 12.99 6.70 3.38
CA LYS A 52 13.05 6.62 1.92
C LYS A 52 13.37 5.21 1.40
N ASP A 53 14.15 4.43 2.14
CA ASP A 53 14.64 3.12 1.72
C ASP A 53 13.98 1.98 2.51
N TYR A 54 12.87 1.46 2.00
CA TYR A 54 12.08 0.38 2.60
C TYR A 54 12.72 -1.01 2.45
N THR A 55 13.95 -1.08 1.91
CA THR A 55 14.73 -2.32 1.89
C THR A 55 15.51 -2.54 3.18
N LYS A 56 15.65 -1.50 4.02
CA LYS A 56 16.47 -1.52 5.24
C LYS A 56 15.77 -0.82 6.39
N TYR A 57 15.81 -1.42 7.57
CA TYR A 57 15.23 -0.83 8.79
C TYR A 57 16.33 -0.65 9.84
N PRO A 58 16.88 0.57 10.01
CA PRO A 58 17.93 0.83 11.00
C PRO A 58 17.47 0.50 12.42
N SER A 59 18.40 0.10 13.29
CA SER A 59 18.09 -0.25 14.68
C SER A 59 17.43 0.90 15.44
N GLU A 60 17.84 2.15 15.18
CA GLU A 60 17.23 3.34 15.76
C GLU A 60 15.74 3.46 15.41
N LEU A 61 15.37 3.19 14.17
CA LEU A 61 13.98 3.16 13.74
C LEU A 61 13.22 2.05 14.47
N MET A 62 13.78 0.84 14.52
CA MET A 62 13.13 -0.29 15.20
C MET A 62 12.97 -0.06 16.69
N LEU A 63 13.90 0.65 17.35
CA LEU A 63 13.78 1.06 18.75
C LEU A 63 12.59 2.00 18.99
N GLN A 64 12.29 2.91 18.06
CA GLN A 64 11.12 3.80 18.15
C GLN A 64 9.78 3.07 17.98
N LEU A 65 9.82 1.91 17.30
CA LEU A 65 8.65 1.09 16.95
C LEU A 65 8.43 -0.08 17.91
N ARG A 66 9.33 -0.31 18.88
CA ARG A 66 9.34 -1.50 19.75
C ARG A 66 8.07 -1.67 20.59
N ASP A 67 7.40 -0.58 20.91
CA ASP A 67 6.19 -0.51 21.73
C ASP A 67 4.90 -0.47 20.89
N ALA A 68 5.00 -0.66 19.57
CA ALA A 68 3.85 -0.62 18.68
C ALA A 68 2.90 -1.80 18.92
N ASP A 69 1.61 -1.49 18.97
CA ASP A 69 0.52 -2.46 19.13
C ASP A 69 0.07 -3.03 17.78
N GLY A 70 0.21 -2.23 16.73
CA GLY A 70 -0.16 -2.62 15.38
C GLY A 70 0.37 -1.68 14.31
N CYS A 71 0.35 -2.17 13.08
CA CYS A 71 0.77 -1.48 11.89
C CYS A 71 -0.34 -1.57 10.84
N VAL A 72 -0.72 -0.44 10.23
CA VAL A 72 -1.51 -0.41 9.01
C VAL A 72 -0.59 -0.10 7.83
N TRP A 73 -0.41 -1.11 6.99
CA TRP A 73 0.34 -1.00 5.76
C TRP A 73 -0.58 -0.58 4.61
N ALA A 74 -0.74 0.73 4.43
CA ALA A 74 -1.53 1.32 3.33
C ALA A 74 -0.66 1.88 2.20
N GLN A 75 0.65 1.60 2.21
CA GLN A 75 1.53 1.95 1.11
C GLN A 75 1.29 1.03 -0.10
N GLY A 76 1.06 1.65 -1.25
CA GLY A 76 0.94 0.97 -2.53
C GLY A 76 1.08 1.94 -3.69
N ILE A 77 1.23 1.39 -4.90
CA ILE A 77 1.27 2.15 -6.14
C ILE A 77 0.23 1.61 -7.11
N SER A 78 -0.44 2.49 -7.86
CA SER A 78 -1.30 2.04 -8.96
C SER A 78 -0.43 1.50 -10.09
N GLN A 79 -0.76 0.34 -10.67
CA GLN A 79 -0.06 -0.18 -11.86
C GLN A 79 0.07 0.84 -12.99
N THR A 80 -0.96 1.69 -13.16
CA THR A 80 -1.00 2.75 -14.18
C THR A 80 0.00 3.89 -13.93
N LYS A 81 0.56 3.98 -12.73
CA LYS A 81 1.54 4.99 -12.32
C LYS A 81 2.99 4.47 -12.29
N VAL A 82 3.20 3.15 -12.42
CA VAL A 82 4.54 2.56 -12.34
C VAL A 82 5.30 2.81 -13.65
N GLY A 83 6.54 3.32 -13.54
CA GLY A 83 7.41 3.59 -14.69
C GLY A 83 7.10 4.84 -15.52
N LYS A 84 6.43 5.87 -14.98
CA LYS A 84 6.24 7.17 -15.68
C LYS A 84 7.48 8.07 -15.69
N GLU A 85 8.57 7.70 -15.03
CA GLU A 85 9.70 8.60 -14.77
C GLU A 85 10.83 8.56 -15.82
N LEU A 86 10.74 7.78 -16.91
CA LEU A 86 11.85 7.73 -17.88
C LEU A 86 11.37 7.57 -19.32
N VAL A 87 11.18 8.70 -20.03
CA VAL A 87 11.51 8.79 -21.46
C VAL A 87 11.96 10.22 -21.78
N GLY A 88 13.27 10.47 -21.79
CA GLY A 88 13.81 11.52 -22.67
C GLY A 88 13.75 11.01 -24.12
N PRO A 89 13.38 11.85 -25.11
CA PRO A 89 13.23 11.37 -26.49
C PRO A 89 14.57 10.85 -27.03
N CYS A 90 14.59 9.61 -27.52
CA CYS A 90 15.71 9.07 -28.29
C CYS A 90 15.75 9.76 -29.66
N THR A 91 16.74 10.62 -29.89
CA THR A 91 16.88 11.44 -31.11
C THR A 91 17.59 10.73 -32.28
N ASN A 92 17.71 9.40 -32.28
CA ASN A 92 18.40 8.68 -33.36
C ASN A 92 17.45 7.73 -34.14
N PRO A 93 17.11 8.03 -35.41
CA PRO A 93 16.08 7.31 -36.16
C PRO A 93 16.50 5.95 -36.76
N SER A 94 17.76 5.51 -36.66
CA SER A 94 18.22 4.29 -37.36
C SER A 94 18.11 2.97 -36.57
N ALA A 95 17.69 2.99 -35.31
CA ALA A 95 17.62 1.80 -34.45
C ALA A 95 16.20 1.21 -34.28
N LEU A 96 15.23 1.62 -35.10
CA LEU A 96 13.82 1.60 -34.69
C LEU A 96 13.08 0.26 -34.75
N LEU A 97 13.55 -0.79 -35.44
CA LEU A 97 12.71 -2.00 -35.65
C LEU A 97 13.10 -3.21 -34.79
N LEU A 98 14.37 -3.35 -34.40
CA LEU A 98 14.84 -4.42 -33.49
C LEU A 98 14.87 -3.96 -32.01
N PHE A 99 14.96 -2.66 -31.75
CA PHE A 99 14.87 -2.14 -30.38
C PHE A 99 13.45 -2.14 -29.82
N VAL A 100 12.40 -1.98 -30.64
CA VAL A 100 11.04 -1.79 -30.10
C VAL A 100 10.55 -3.00 -29.32
N ASN A 101 10.80 -4.23 -29.80
CA ASN A 101 10.36 -5.43 -29.08
C ASN A 101 11.16 -5.68 -27.80
N GLN A 102 12.49 -5.58 -27.85
CA GLN A 102 13.34 -5.81 -26.67
C GLN A 102 13.15 -4.71 -25.62
N TRP A 103 12.98 -3.45 -26.05
CA TRP A 103 12.79 -2.30 -25.18
C TRP A 103 11.39 -2.29 -24.56
N LEU A 104 10.35 -2.67 -25.31
CA LEU A 104 8.99 -2.83 -24.78
C LEU A 104 8.92 -3.97 -23.74
N ILE A 105 9.55 -5.11 -24.01
CA ILE A 105 9.67 -6.22 -23.05
C ILE A 105 10.41 -5.76 -21.78
N MET A 106 11.51 -5.03 -21.92
CA MET A 106 12.27 -4.49 -20.79
C MET A 106 11.48 -3.44 -20.00
N LEU A 107 10.69 -2.59 -20.66
CA LEU A 107 9.88 -1.55 -20.01
C LEU A 107 8.72 -2.17 -19.23
N VAL A 108 8.03 -3.16 -19.81
CA VAL A 108 6.98 -3.92 -19.12
C VAL A 108 7.56 -4.73 -17.95
N ALA A 109 8.72 -5.37 -18.14
CA ALA A 109 9.41 -6.11 -17.08
C ALA A 109 9.86 -5.20 -15.93
N LYS A 110 10.40 -4.01 -16.23
CA LYS A 110 10.81 -3.01 -15.23
C LYS A 110 9.61 -2.49 -14.44
N ARG A 111 8.50 -2.19 -15.12
CA ARG A 111 7.24 -1.76 -14.49
C ARG A 111 6.72 -2.80 -13.50
N ASN A 112 6.70 -4.06 -13.92
CA ASN A 112 6.21 -5.15 -13.07
C ASN A 112 7.11 -5.35 -11.83
N ARG A 113 8.42 -5.16 -11.96
CA ARG A 113 9.37 -5.29 -10.86
C ARG A 113 9.16 -4.23 -9.78
N GLU A 114 9.08 -2.96 -10.16
CA GLU A 114 8.86 -1.86 -9.20
C GLU A 114 7.50 -2.03 -8.47
N TYR A 115 6.46 -2.47 -9.18
CA TYR A 115 5.18 -2.78 -8.58
C TYR A 115 5.28 -3.90 -7.53
N ILE A 116 5.97 -4.99 -7.87
CA ILE A 116 6.21 -6.12 -6.96
C ILE A 116 7.02 -5.67 -5.76
N GLU A 117 8.06 -4.88 -5.97
CA GLU A 117 8.92 -4.40 -4.89
C GLU A 117 8.14 -3.61 -3.84
N ILE A 118 7.34 -2.64 -4.29
CA ILE A 118 6.53 -1.80 -3.40
C ILE A 118 5.41 -2.60 -2.72
N THR A 119 4.77 -3.51 -3.45
CA THR A 119 3.54 -4.17 -3.01
C THR A 119 3.80 -5.45 -2.21
N HIS A 120 4.94 -6.11 -2.43
CA HIS A 120 5.29 -7.40 -1.84
C HIS A 120 6.58 -7.35 -1.03
N THR A 121 7.69 -6.87 -1.63
CA THR A 121 8.99 -6.89 -0.96
C THR A 121 9.02 -6.00 0.27
N TYR A 122 8.62 -4.72 0.14
CA TYR A 122 8.65 -3.76 1.25
C TYR A 122 7.79 -4.19 2.46
N PRO A 123 6.51 -4.58 2.31
CA PRO A 123 5.72 -5.03 3.44
C PRO A 123 6.30 -6.27 4.11
N LEU A 124 6.85 -7.22 3.34
CA LEU A 124 7.46 -8.42 3.92
C LEU A 124 8.76 -8.12 4.69
N LEU A 125 9.62 -7.26 4.16
CA LEU A 125 10.84 -6.86 4.87
C LEU A 125 10.50 -6.14 6.17
N PHE A 126 9.50 -5.26 6.15
CA PHE A 126 9.06 -4.57 7.35
C PHE A 126 8.41 -5.52 8.36
N ALA A 127 7.52 -6.40 7.90
CA ALA A 127 6.88 -7.40 8.75
C ALA A 127 7.92 -8.33 9.38
N ARG A 128 8.96 -8.75 8.64
CA ARG A 128 10.07 -9.54 9.20
C ARG A 128 10.82 -8.77 10.29
N ALA A 129 11.13 -7.49 10.04
CA ALA A 129 11.77 -6.65 11.04
C ALA A 129 10.92 -6.52 12.32
N LEU A 130 9.60 -6.39 12.18
CA LEU A 130 8.67 -6.35 13.31
C LEU A 130 8.49 -7.72 13.99
N ALA A 131 8.49 -8.82 13.24
CA ALA A 131 8.37 -10.17 13.79
C ALA A 131 9.55 -10.55 14.69
N SER A 132 10.75 -10.01 14.40
CA SER A 132 11.93 -10.13 15.25
C SER A 132 11.92 -9.22 16.49
N SER A 133 10.89 -8.38 16.67
CA SER A 133 10.79 -7.48 17.81
C SER A 133 10.41 -8.23 19.09
N THR A 134 11.08 -7.90 20.20
CA THR A 134 10.87 -8.50 21.53
C THR A 134 9.70 -7.87 22.29
N ALA A 135 8.73 -7.28 21.60
CA ALA A 135 7.56 -6.69 22.24
C ALA A 135 6.82 -7.73 23.11
N PRO A 136 6.24 -7.34 24.26
CA PRO A 136 5.57 -8.29 25.16
C PRO A 136 4.29 -8.90 24.56
N LYS A 137 3.77 -8.34 23.46
CA LYS A 137 2.58 -8.80 22.77
C LYS A 137 2.79 -8.83 21.25
N PRO A 138 2.10 -9.74 20.53
CA PRO A 138 2.18 -9.79 19.08
C PRO A 138 1.70 -8.50 18.42
N VAL A 139 2.53 -7.95 17.55
CA VAL A 139 2.19 -6.74 16.77
C VAL A 139 1.19 -7.14 15.69
N THR A 140 0.04 -6.47 15.65
CA THR A 140 -0.96 -6.73 14.60
C THR A 140 -0.59 -6.00 13.31
N PHE A 141 -0.24 -6.74 12.27
CA PHE A 141 0.13 -6.19 10.97
C PHE A 141 -1.05 -6.29 9.99
N ILE A 142 -1.66 -5.14 9.69
CA ILE A 142 -2.79 -5.02 8.77
C ILE A 142 -2.26 -4.63 7.39
N TYR A 143 -2.35 -5.53 6.42
CA TYR A 143 -2.00 -5.27 5.03
C TYR A 143 -3.23 -4.85 4.23
N VAL A 144 -3.16 -3.67 3.60
CA VAL A 144 -4.22 -3.20 2.70
C VAL A 144 -4.01 -3.82 1.31
N SER A 145 -4.72 -4.93 1.09
CA SER A 145 -4.75 -5.65 -0.18
C SER A 145 -5.76 -4.99 -1.14
N GLY A 146 -6.62 -5.77 -1.78
CA GLY A 146 -7.71 -5.30 -2.62
C GLY A 146 -8.55 -6.45 -3.14
N GLU A 147 -9.81 -6.15 -3.46
CA GLU A 147 -10.69 -7.09 -4.15
C GLU A 147 -10.06 -7.56 -5.47
N GLY A 148 -10.12 -8.87 -5.75
CA GLY A 148 -9.39 -9.51 -6.85
C GLY A 148 -7.97 -10.01 -6.51
N ALA A 149 -7.49 -9.85 -5.27
CA ALA A 149 -6.33 -10.59 -4.78
C ALA A 149 -6.63 -12.10 -4.73
N THR A 150 -5.77 -12.92 -5.34
CA THR A 150 -6.02 -14.36 -5.48
C THR A 150 -4.76 -15.18 -5.29
N THR A 151 -4.93 -16.33 -4.64
CA THR A 151 -3.90 -17.37 -4.48
C THR A 151 -3.95 -18.42 -5.60
N SER A 152 -4.99 -18.38 -6.42
CA SER A 152 -5.24 -19.32 -7.53
C SER A 152 -5.37 -18.53 -8.84
N PRO A 153 -4.25 -18.10 -9.43
CA PRO A 153 -4.29 -17.26 -10.61
C PRO A 153 -4.67 -18.06 -11.87
N GLY A 154 -5.64 -17.56 -12.62
CA GLY A 154 -5.91 -17.95 -14.01
C GLY A 154 -5.09 -17.15 -15.02
N ARG A 155 -5.16 -17.54 -16.30
CA ARG A 155 -4.42 -16.96 -17.43
C ARG A 155 -4.63 -15.44 -17.63
N PHE A 156 -5.74 -14.90 -17.13
CA PHE A 156 -6.11 -13.49 -17.24
C PHE A 156 -6.04 -12.72 -15.92
N THR A 157 -5.41 -13.30 -14.89
CA THR A 157 -5.30 -12.62 -13.59
C THR A 157 -4.40 -11.40 -13.71
N PRO A 158 -4.87 -10.20 -13.32
CA PRO A 158 -4.05 -9.00 -13.36
C PRO A 158 -2.88 -9.12 -12.38
N ILE A 159 -1.75 -8.48 -12.69
CA ILE A 159 -0.55 -8.57 -11.85
C ILE A 159 -0.78 -8.09 -10.41
N PHE A 160 -1.73 -7.18 -10.16
CA PHE A 160 -2.03 -6.73 -8.79
C PHE A 160 -2.66 -7.85 -7.98
N GLY A 161 -3.57 -8.61 -8.58
CA GLY A 161 -4.28 -9.69 -7.89
C GLY A 161 -3.31 -10.82 -7.54
N LEU A 162 -2.40 -11.11 -8.46
CA LEU A 162 -1.27 -12.02 -8.27
C LEU A 162 -0.32 -11.57 -7.15
N THR A 163 0.22 -10.36 -7.25
CA THR A 163 1.22 -9.85 -6.30
C THR A 163 0.63 -9.67 -4.91
N LYS A 164 -0.54 -9.04 -4.79
CA LYS A 164 -1.20 -8.84 -3.50
C LYS A 164 -1.58 -10.19 -2.88
N GLY A 165 -2.15 -11.11 -3.66
CA GLY A 165 -2.46 -12.47 -3.18
C GLY A 165 -1.23 -13.22 -2.66
N ARG A 166 -0.09 -13.11 -3.34
CA ARG A 166 1.19 -13.64 -2.84
C ARG A 166 1.62 -12.97 -1.53
N THR A 167 1.50 -11.65 -1.43
CA THR A 167 1.83 -10.91 -0.21
C THR A 167 0.98 -11.37 0.98
N GLU A 168 -0.31 -11.60 0.78
CA GLU A 168 -1.20 -12.11 1.83
C GLU A 168 -0.75 -13.49 2.34
N VAL A 169 -0.38 -14.40 1.43
CA VAL A 169 0.11 -15.75 1.78
C VAL A 169 1.43 -15.66 2.54
N ASP A 170 2.37 -14.84 2.07
CA ASP A 170 3.70 -14.76 2.67
C ASP A 170 3.66 -14.07 4.04
N LEU A 171 2.81 -13.04 4.21
CA LEU A 171 2.59 -12.41 5.52
C LEU A 171 1.91 -13.39 6.49
N LEU A 172 0.95 -14.19 6.03
CA LEU A 172 0.31 -15.21 6.84
C LEU A 172 1.31 -16.32 7.23
N ALA A 173 2.19 -16.72 6.32
CA ALA A 173 3.25 -17.69 6.60
C ALA A 173 4.21 -17.15 7.68
N LEU A 174 4.65 -15.90 7.57
CA LEU A 174 5.47 -15.24 8.58
C LEU A 174 4.78 -15.16 9.95
N SER A 175 3.47 -14.96 9.97
CA SER A 175 2.69 -14.94 11.22
C SER A 175 2.60 -16.31 11.90
N LYS A 176 2.73 -17.41 11.14
CA LYS A 176 2.70 -18.79 11.65
C LYS A 176 4.08 -19.32 12.04
N GLU A 177 5.15 -18.61 11.70
CA GLU A 177 6.51 -19.03 11.99
C GLU A 177 6.76 -19.08 13.50
N ALA A 178 7.44 -20.14 13.97
CA ALA A 178 7.69 -20.35 15.39
C ALA A 178 8.56 -19.21 15.95
N GLY A 179 8.09 -18.54 17.00
CA GLY A 179 8.78 -17.38 17.59
C GLY A 179 8.49 -16.05 16.90
N SER A 180 7.62 -16.02 15.89
CA SER A 180 7.16 -14.78 15.26
C SER A 180 6.26 -14.01 16.22
N ASN A 181 6.65 -12.78 16.54
CA ASN A 181 5.86 -11.88 17.39
C ASN A 181 4.92 -10.98 16.56
N LEU A 182 4.34 -11.53 15.49
CA LEU A 182 3.54 -10.79 14.53
C LEU A 182 2.25 -11.52 14.17
N ARG A 183 1.14 -10.80 14.18
CA ARG A 183 -0.18 -11.27 13.72
C ARG A 183 -0.56 -10.57 12.42
N ALA A 184 -0.50 -11.28 11.30
CA ALA A 184 -0.86 -10.73 9.99
C ALA A 184 -2.38 -10.80 9.73
N ILE A 185 -2.96 -9.68 9.28
CA ILE A 185 -4.34 -9.57 8.83
C ILE A 185 -4.33 -8.88 7.46
N SER A 186 -5.01 -9.46 6.48
CA SER A 186 -5.13 -8.87 5.14
C SER A 186 -6.55 -8.35 4.93
N LEU A 187 -6.69 -7.07 4.61
CA LEU A 187 -7.96 -6.44 4.26
C LEU A 187 -8.07 -6.36 2.74
N ARG A 188 -9.19 -6.82 2.18
CA ARG A 188 -9.47 -6.77 0.74
C ARG A 188 -10.59 -5.74 0.46
N PRO A 189 -10.26 -4.43 0.46
CA PRO A 189 -11.26 -3.43 0.11
C PRO A 189 -11.64 -3.53 -1.37
N GLY A 190 -12.92 -3.30 -1.66
CA GLY A 190 -13.42 -3.09 -3.01
C GLY A 190 -13.27 -1.64 -3.48
N GLY A 191 -14.17 -1.20 -4.36
CA GLY A 191 -14.23 0.19 -4.78
C GLY A 191 -14.61 1.12 -3.63
N VAL A 192 -13.94 2.27 -3.52
CA VAL A 192 -14.34 3.34 -2.60
C VAL A 192 -15.33 4.25 -3.34
N ASP A 193 -16.56 4.30 -2.83
CA ASP A 193 -17.64 5.11 -3.36
C ASP A 193 -17.78 6.41 -2.54
N PRO A 194 -17.47 7.60 -3.09
CA PRO A 194 -17.60 8.87 -2.38
C PRO A 194 -19.02 9.44 -2.42
N THR A 195 -19.96 8.86 -3.18
CA THR A 195 -21.22 9.51 -3.58
C THR A 195 -22.08 9.99 -2.40
N TYR A 196 -22.06 9.28 -1.28
CA TYR A 196 -22.87 9.59 -0.09
C TYR A 196 -22.01 9.81 1.17
N HIS A 197 -20.72 10.07 0.99
CA HIS A 197 -19.76 10.16 2.08
C HIS A 197 -18.99 11.47 1.98
N GLU A 198 -19.56 12.53 2.56
CA GLU A 198 -18.92 13.85 2.61
C GLU A 198 -17.61 13.81 3.40
N GLU A 199 -17.48 12.92 4.39
CA GLU A 199 -16.30 12.82 5.24
C GLU A 199 -15.05 12.36 4.46
N ILE A 200 -15.23 11.61 3.37
CA ILE A 200 -14.12 11.13 2.54
C ILE A 200 -13.90 11.98 1.29
N ALA A 201 -14.75 12.98 1.04
CA ALA A 201 -14.67 13.83 -0.14
C ALA A 201 -13.31 14.56 -0.23
N GLY A 202 -12.74 14.98 0.91
CA GLY A 202 -11.43 15.62 0.98
C GLY A 202 -10.25 14.68 0.72
N PHE A 203 -10.44 13.36 0.84
CA PHE A 203 -9.41 12.34 0.63
C PHE A 203 -9.49 11.68 -0.74
N TYR A 204 -10.62 11.85 -1.44
CA TYR A 204 -10.83 11.27 -2.74
C TYR A 204 -10.03 12.03 -3.81
N PRO A 205 -9.13 11.36 -4.56
CA PRO A 205 -8.39 12.02 -5.62
C PRO A 205 -9.38 12.49 -6.70
N GLN A 206 -9.40 13.79 -6.98
CA GLN A 206 -10.15 14.36 -8.10
C GLN A 206 -9.51 13.87 -9.41
N ARG A 207 -10.03 12.78 -9.97
CA ARG A 207 -9.53 12.19 -11.22
C ARG A 207 -10.26 12.83 -12.40
N THR A 208 -9.52 13.46 -13.31
CA THR A 208 -10.03 13.98 -14.58
C THR A 208 -9.89 12.93 -15.69
N GLY A 209 -10.92 12.75 -16.54
CA GLY A 209 -10.87 11.90 -17.74
C GLY A 209 -11.78 10.65 -17.67
N ILE A 210 -11.39 9.55 -18.33
CA ILE A 210 -12.16 8.27 -18.39
C ILE A 210 -12.32 7.64 -17.00
N GLU A 211 -11.40 7.96 -16.07
CA GLU A 211 -11.48 7.60 -14.65
C GLU A 211 -12.54 8.42 -13.87
N GLY A 212 -13.10 9.46 -14.50
CA GLY A 212 -14.24 10.26 -14.04
C GLY A 212 -15.60 9.69 -14.46
N PHE A 213 -15.65 8.55 -15.15
CA PHE A 213 -16.89 7.79 -15.38
C PHE A 213 -17.32 6.95 -14.17
N GLY A 214 -16.58 7.03 -13.05
CA GLY A 214 -16.95 6.42 -11.78
C GLY A 214 -18.43 6.62 -11.41
N PRO A 215 -18.99 7.85 -11.45
CA PRO A 215 -20.40 8.11 -11.16
C PRO A 215 -21.39 7.42 -12.09
N LEU A 216 -20.99 7.01 -13.30
CA LEU A 216 -21.85 6.30 -14.26
C LEU A 216 -21.80 4.78 -14.06
N ILE A 217 -20.65 4.23 -13.66
CA ILE A 217 -20.43 2.78 -13.52
C ILE A 217 -20.70 2.30 -12.09
N LEU A 218 -20.43 3.14 -11.07
CA LEU A 218 -20.65 2.80 -9.66
C LEU A 218 -22.11 2.44 -9.31
N PRO A 219 -23.15 3.11 -9.84
CA PRO A 219 -24.53 2.71 -9.58
C PRO A 219 -24.84 1.30 -10.10
N VAL A 220 -24.35 0.97 -11.29
CA VAL A 220 -24.54 -0.36 -11.90
C VAL A 220 -23.77 -1.43 -11.12
N LEU A 221 -22.51 -1.15 -10.76
CA LEU A 221 -21.73 -2.05 -9.91
C LEU A 221 -22.37 -2.22 -8.53
N ARG A 222 -22.91 -1.15 -7.93
CA ARG A 222 -23.62 -1.20 -6.64
C ARG A 222 -24.82 -2.13 -6.72
N THR A 223 -25.66 -2.01 -7.74
CA THR A 223 -26.83 -2.88 -7.94
C THR A 223 -26.42 -4.34 -8.15
N VAL A 224 -25.39 -4.60 -8.95
CA VAL A 224 -24.91 -5.96 -9.22
C VAL A 224 -24.28 -6.59 -7.97
N TYR A 225 -23.47 -5.85 -7.21
CA TYR A 225 -22.83 -6.35 -5.99
C TYR A 225 -23.81 -6.52 -4.83
N SER A 226 -24.87 -5.71 -4.74
CA SER A 226 -25.93 -5.89 -3.74
C SER A 226 -26.87 -7.06 -4.03
N ALA A 227 -26.83 -7.60 -5.26
CA ALA A 227 -27.67 -8.70 -5.72
C ALA A 227 -26.94 -10.07 -5.72
N MET A 228 -25.65 -10.09 -5.36
CA MET A 228 -24.84 -11.30 -5.16
C MET A 228 -24.68 -11.59 -3.67
#